data_AF-A0A174LIS0-F1
#
_entry.id   AF-A0A174LIS0-F1
#
_cell.length_a   1.000
_cell.length_b   1.000
_cell.length_c   1.000
_cell.angle_alpha   90.00
_cell.angle_beta   90.00
_cell.angle_gamma   90.00
#
_symmetry.space_group_name_H-M   'P 1'
#
loop_
_entity.id
_entity.type
_entity.pdbx_description
1 polymer ?
#
loop_
_entity_poly.entity_id
_entity_poly.type
_entity_poly.pdbx_seq_one_letter_code
_entity_poly.pdbx_strand_id
1 'polypeptide(L)' 'MNTVDVGIAVGSACAMAADLRVDTRVMFSAGLAAQRLDWLKGCKTVFAIPVSASSKNPFFDRKPKEDK' A
#
# COMPACT_ATOMS: atom_id res chain seq x y z
N MET A 1 12.56 18.08 -4.53
CA MET A 1 11.99 16.86 -5.13
C MET A 1 10.50 17.07 -5.28
N ASN A 2 9.98 16.87 -6.49
CA ASN A 2 8.59 17.23 -6.79
C ASN A 2 7.68 16.04 -6.46
N THR A 3 6.44 16.29 -6.06
CA THR A 3 5.47 15.22 -5.76
C THR A 3 5.24 14.30 -6.97
N VAL A 4 5.48 14.82 -8.17
CA VAL A 4 5.45 14.08 -9.44
C VAL A 4 6.50 12.96 -9.47
N ASP A 5 7.74 13.22 -9.02
CA ASP A 5 8.81 12.21 -9.01
C ASP A 5 8.45 11.05 -8.06
N VAL A 6 7.83 11.38 -6.93
CA VAL A 6 7.32 10.38 -5.97
C VAL A 6 6.20 9.55 -6.59
N GLY A 7 5.30 10.19 -7.35
CA GLY A 7 4.24 9.50 -8.08
C GLY A 7 4.79 8.52 -9.12
N ILE A 8 5.82 8.90 -9.86
CA ILE A 8 6.50 8.02 -10.83
C ILE A 8 7.12 6.82 -10.09
N ALA A 9 7.85 7.06 -9.00
CA ALA A 9 8.47 6.00 -8.20
C ALA A 9 7.44 5.00 -7.65
N VAL A 10 6.31 5.52 -7.13
CA VAL A 10 5.20 4.69 -6.65
C VAL A 10 4.58 3.86 -7.78
N GLY A 11 4.37 4.47 -8.96
CA GLY A 11 3.84 3.77 -10.13
C GLY A 11 4.76 2.63 -10.60
N SER A 12 6.06 2.89 -10.68
CA SER A 12 7.06 1.86 -11.03
C SER A 12 7.11 0.73 -10.00
N ALA A 13 7.01 1.05 -8.71
CA ALA A 13 6.96 0.04 -7.64
C ALA A 13 5.73 -0.87 -7.76
N CYS A 14 4.55 -0.29 -8.03
CA CYS A 14 3.32 -1.05 -8.26
C CYS A 14 3.39 -1.91 -9.53
N ALA A 15 4.01 -1.41 -10.61
CA ALA A 15 4.21 -2.19 -11.84
C ALA A 15 5.09 -3.43 -11.58
N MET A 16 6.23 -3.25 -10.90
CA MET A 16 7.10 -4.36 -10.53
C MET A 16 6.39 -5.39 -9.64
N ALA A 17 5.57 -4.93 -8.68
CA ALA A 17 4.81 -5.85 -7.85
C ALA A 17 3.78 -6.66 -8.64
N ALA A 18 3.12 -6.03 -9.63
CA ALA A 18 2.21 -6.72 -10.54
C ALA A 18 2.94 -7.76 -11.40
N ASP A 19 4.14 -7.45 -11.90
CA ASP A 19 4.98 -8.40 -12.64
C ASP A 19 5.34 -9.63 -11.79
N LEU A 20 5.57 -9.41 -10.49
CA LEU A 20 5.80 -10.47 -9.50
C LEU A 20 4.52 -11.16 -9.02
N ARG A 21 3.35 -10.83 -9.58
CA ARG A 21 2.03 -11.36 -9.17
C ARG A 21 1.70 -11.11 -7.70
N VAL A 22 2.25 -10.05 -7.12
CA VAL A 22 1.99 -9.60 -5.75
C VAL A 22 0.87 -8.57 -5.77
N ASP A 23 -0.14 -8.73 -4.91
CA ASP A 23 -1.20 -7.73 -4.76
C ASP A 23 -0.64 -6.49 -4.07
N THR A 24 -0.88 -5.32 -4.65
CA THR A 24 -0.46 -4.03 -4.10
C THR A 24 -1.51 -2.97 -4.27
N ARG A 25 -1.58 -2.05 -3.30
CA ARG A 25 -2.46 -0.88 -3.36
C ARG A 25 -1.76 0.33 -2.79
N VAL A 26 -1.75 1.44 -3.51
CA VAL A 26 -1.27 2.71 -2.98
C VAL A 26 -2.29 3.23 -1.95
N MET A 27 -1.83 3.49 -0.73
CA MET A 27 -2.65 3.96 0.37
C MET A 27 -2.18 5.31 0.88
N PHE A 28 -2.99 6.35 0.64
CA PHE A 28 -2.76 7.68 1.19
C PHE A 28 -2.99 7.73 2.71
N SER A 29 -4.06 7.09 3.20
CA SER A 29 -4.43 7.12 4.62
C SER A 29 -3.36 6.50 5.52
N ALA A 30 -2.79 5.37 5.10
CA ALA A 30 -1.69 4.72 5.83
C ALA A 30 -0.39 5.55 5.77
N GLY A 31 -0.09 6.19 4.64
CA GLY A 31 1.02 7.14 4.52
C GLY A 31 0.85 8.36 5.45
N LEU A 32 -0.36 8.92 5.52
CA LEU A 32 -0.71 10.02 6.43
C LEU A 32 -0.57 9.61 7.90
N ALA A 33 -0.97 8.39 8.24
CA ALA A 33 -0.79 7.86 9.60
C ALA A 33 0.71 7.74 9.96
N ALA A 34 1.53 7.17 9.06
CA ALA A 34 2.98 7.09 9.25
C ALA A 34 3.64 8.47 9.40
N GLN A 35 3.15 9.48 8.67
CA GLN A 35 3.58 10.86 8.82
C GLN A 35 3.20 11.44 10.19
N ARG A 36 1.97 11.22 10.66
CA ARG A 36 1.52 11.69 11.99
C ARG A 36 2.25 11.02 13.15
N LEU A 37 2.66 9.76 12.95
CA LEU A 37 3.45 9.01 13.92
C LEU A 37 4.96 9.31 13.83
N ASP A 38 5.36 10.23 12.95
CA ASP A 38 6.76 10.64 12.73
C ASP A 38 7.70 9.45 12.45
N TRP A 39 7.21 8.43 11.74
CA TRP A 39 8.01 7.25 11.39
C TRP A 39 9.15 7.57 10.43
N LEU A 40 8.99 8.62 9.63
CA LEU A 40 9.97 9.09 8.64
C LEU A 40 10.27 10.57 8.88
N LYS A 41 11.24 10.82 9.77
CA LYS A 41 11.65 12.16 10.17
C LYS A 41 12.14 12.97 8.97
N GLY A 42 11.63 14.20 8.85
CA GLY A 42 12.01 15.12 7.77
C GLY A 42 11.33 14.87 6.42
N CYS A 43 10.49 13.84 6.30
CA CYS A 43 9.71 13.59 5.08
C CYS A 43 8.41 14.41 5.05
N LYS A 44 8.23 15.20 3.99
CA LYS A 44 7.03 16.05 3.79
C LYS A 44 5.85 15.29 3.18
N THR A 45 6.12 14.21 2.47
CA THR A 45 5.11 13.42 1.76
C THR A 45 5.45 11.95 1.93
N VAL A 46 4.51 11.17 2.44
CA VAL A 46 4.67 9.74 2.72
C VAL A 46 3.49 9.00 2.12
N PHE A 47 3.78 7.94 1.36
CA PHE A 47 2.80 7.01 0.83
C PHE A 47 3.10 5.61 1.35
N ALA A 48 2.07 4.79 1.49
CA ALA A 48 2.21 3.40 1.85
C ALA A 48 1.79 2.51 0.67
N ILE A 49 2.54 1.44 0.43
CA ILE A 49 2.20 0.38 -0.54
C ILE A 49 2.26 -0.95 0.21
N PRO A 50 1.17 -1.40 0.85
CA PRO A 50 1.07 -2.78 1.31
C PRO A 50 1.29 -3.75 0.15
N VAL A 51 2.10 -4.78 0.40
CA VAL A 51 2.36 -5.89 -0.51
C VAL A 51 1.80 -7.16 0.11
N SER A 52 1.05 -7.93 -0.67
CA SER A 52 0.58 -9.26 -0.26
C SER A 52 0.87 -10.27 -1.36
N ALA A 53 1.81 -11.19 -1.07
CA ALA A 53 2.05 -12.37 -1.89
C ALA A 53 1.15 -13.55 -1.48
N SER A 54 0.33 -13.37 -0.44
CA SER A 54 -0.62 -14.39 -0.02
C SER A 54 -1.78 -14.45 -1.01
N SER A 55 -2.22 -15.66 -1.34
CA SER A 55 -3.42 -15.94 -2.14
C SER A 55 -4.72 -15.60 -1.42
N LYS A 56 -4.70 -14.62 -0.50
CA LYS A 56 -5.89 -14.22 0.25
C LYS A 56 -6.85 -13.54 -0.70
N ASN A 57 -7.73 -14.34 -1.28
CA ASN A 57 -8.73 -13.86 -2.20
C ASN A 57 -9.89 -13.31 -1.34
N PRO A 58 -10.27 -12.03 -1.49
CA PRO A 58 -11.38 -11.45 -0.73
C PRO A 58 -12.72 -12.17 -0.94
N PHE A 59 -12.84 -13.04 -1.95
CA PHE A 59 -13.99 -13.91 -2.18
C PHE A 59 -13.87 -15.27 -1.47
N PHE A 60 -12.68 -15.79 -1.20
CA PHE A 60 -12.47 -17.11 -0.58
C PHE A 60 -12.13 -17.04 0.92
N ASP A 61 -11.40 -16.01 1.37
CA ASP A 61 -10.93 -15.91 2.76
C ASP A 61 -11.86 -15.12 3.69
N ARG A 62 -13.03 -14.70 3.20
CA ARG A 62 -14.07 -14.16 4.08
C ARG A 62 -14.63 -15.31 4.91
N LYS A 63 -14.36 -15.29 6.22
CA LYS A 63 -15.10 -16.14 7.16
C LYS A 63 -16.59 -15.84 7.02
N PRO A 64 -17.46 -16.86 6.90
CA PRO A 64 -18.90 -16.64 6.91
C PRO A 64 -19.28 -15.88 8.18
N LYS A 65 -20.27 -14.98 8.08
CA LYS A 65 -20.81 -14.32 9.27
C LYS A 65 -21.34 -15.43 10.19
N GLU A 66 -20.83 -15.49 11.41
CA GLU A 66 -21.50 -16.24 12.47
C GLU A 66 -22.81 -15.52 12.77
N ASP A 67 -23.92 -16.20 12.49
CA ASP A 67 -25.24 -15.77 12.94
C ASP A 67 -25.25 -15.83 14.47
N LYS A 68 -25.37 -14.65 15.11
CA LYS A 68 -25.64 -14.54 16.53
C LYS A 68 -27.13 -14.63 16.81
#